data_AF-A0A6P0XNV2-F1
#
_entry.id   AF-A0A6P0XNV2-F1
#
_cell.length_a   1.000
_cell.length_b   1.000
_cell.length_c   1.000
_cell.angle_alpha   90.00
_cell.angle_beta   90.00
_cell.angle_gamma   90.00
#
_symmetry.space_group_name_H-M   'P 1'
#
loop_
_entity.id
_entity.type
_entity.pdbx_description
1 polymer ?
#
loop_
_entity_poly.entity_id
_entity_poly.type
_entity_poly.pdbx_seq_one_letter_code
_entity_poly.pdbx_strand_id
1 'polypeptide(L)' 'KGTGLGLSLSYQIIVEKHQGKFYCNSVVGQGTEFAIELPVVDFRE' A
#
# COMPACT_ATOMS: atom_id res chain seq x y z
N LYS A 1 9.09 -19.72 8.39
CA LYS A 1 8.05 -19.88 7.33
C LYS A 1 7.16 -18.64 7.38
N GLY A 2 7.08 -17.85 6.31
CA GLY A 2 6.18 -16.70 6.26
C GLY A 2 4.74 -17.17 6.03
N THR A 3 3.75 -16.44 6.56
CA THR A 3 2.33 -16.76 6.39
C THR A 3 1.75 -16.27 5.06
N GLY A 4 2.48 -15.42 4.33
CA GLY A 4 2.00 -14.81 3.08
C GLY A 4 0.94 -13.72 3.28
N LEU A 5 0.61 -13.37 4.53
CA LEU A 5 -0.50 -12.46 4.85
C LEU A 5 -0.12 -10.97 4.81
N GLY A 6 1.17 -10.63 4.71
CA GLY A 6 1.62 -9.24 4.85
C GLY A 6 1.02 -8.30 3.80
N LEU A 7 0.99 -8.71 2.53
CA LEU A 7 0.46 -7.91 1.42
C LEU A 7 -1.06 -7.79 1.45
N SER A 8 -1.77 -8.87 1.78
CA SER A 8 -3.24 -8.83 1.90
C SER A 8 -3.68 -7.92 3.05
N LEU A 9 -3.01 -8.00 4.21
CA LEU A 9 -3.25 -7.10 5.33
C LEU A 9 -2.93 -5.65 4.98
N SER A 10 -1.82 -5.41 4.26
CA SER A 10 -1.45 -4.06 3.82
C SER A 10 -2.50 -3.46 2.91
N TYR A 11 -3.02 -4.24 1.95
CA TYR A 11 -4.10 -3.78 1.06
C TYR A 11 -5.38 -3.46 1.84
N GLN A 12 -5.79 -4.34 2.75
CA GLN A 12 -6.96 -4.15 3.60
C GLN A 12 -6.85 -2.88 4.44
N ILE A 13 -5.67 -2.61 5.01
CA ILE A 13 -5.44 -1.40 5.81
C ILE A 13 -5.42 -0.17 4.90
N ILE A 14 -4.58 -0.14 3.88
CA ILE A 14 -4.29 1.07 3.11
C ILE A 14 -5.46 1.45 2.22
N VAL A 15 -6.00 0.49 1.45
CA VAL A 15 -7.03 0.75 0.45
C VAL A 15 -8.41 0.71 1.09
N GLU A 16 -8.75 -0.37 1.78
CA GLU A 16 -10.14 -0.53 2.28
C GLU A 16 -10.41 0.34 3.51
N LYS A 17 -9.52 0.34 4.51
CA LYS A 17 -9.74 1.10 5.74
C LYS A 17 -9.42 2.59 5.59
N HIS A 18 -8.28 2.92 5.00
CA HIS A 18 -7.79 4.30 4.92
C HIS A 18 -8.14 5.01 3.61
N GLN A 19 -8.78 4.32 2.66
CA GLN A 19 -9.15 4.89 1.35
C GLN A 19 -7.93 5.50 0.61
N GLY A 20 -6.75 4.95 0.88
CA GLY A 20 -5.52 5.26 0.17
C GLY A 20 -5.37 4.42 -1.09
N LYS A 21 -4.18 4.50 -1.69
CA LYS A 21 -3.82 3.73 -2.88
C LYS A 21 -2.54 2.95 -2.64
N PHE A 22 -2.46 1.80 -3.28
CA PHE A 22 -1.33 0.89 -3.21
C PHE A 22 -0.87 0.54 -4.62
N TYR A 23 0.38 0.86 -4.94
CA TYR A 23 0.99 0.62 -6.23
C TYR A 23 2.11 -0.41 -6.11
N CYS A 24 2.25 -1.24 -7.15
CA CYS A 24 3.34 -2.20 -7.29
C CYS A 24 4.01 -1.96 -8.64
N ASN A 25 5.23 -1.46 -8.60
CA ASN A 25 6.07 -1.24 -9.77
C ASN A 25 7.18 -2.30 -9.74
N SER A 26 7.07 -3.33 -10.57
CA SER A 26 8.07 -4.41 -10.62
C SER A 26 8.68 -4.49 -12.00
N VAL A 27 10.01 -4.61 -12.04
CA VAL A 27 10.76 -4.84 -13.27
C VAL A 27 11.65 -6.07 -13.05
N VAL A 28 11.45 -7.08 -13.90
CA VAL A 28 12.19 -8.34 -13.83
C VAL A 28 13.70 -8.06 -13.90
N GLY A 29 14.45 -8.63 -12.96
CA GLY A 29 15.90 -8.44 -12.87
C GLY A 29 16.35 -7.13 -12.22
N GLN A 30 15.44 -6.21 -11.89
CA GLN A 30 15.76 -4.95 -11.19
C GLN A 30 15.16 -4.90 -9.77
N GLY A 31 14.00 -5.54 -9.58
CA GLY A 31 13.34 -5.64 -8.29
C GLY A 31 11.90 -5.17 -8.33
N THR A 32 11.35 -4.92 -7.15
CA THR A 32 9.97 -4.49 -6.97
C THR A 32 9.93 -3.32 -6.00
N GLU A 33 9.23 -2.26 -6.39
CA GLU A 33 8.88 -1.12 -5.58
C GLU A 33 7.39 -1.18 -5.22
N PHE A 34 7.09 -0.87 -3.97
CA PHE A 34 5.73 -0.68 -3.49
C PHE A 34 5.57 0.78 -3.05
N ALA A 35 4.61 1.49 -3.64
CA ALA A 35 4.32 2.88 -3.29
C ALA A 35 2.91 2.99 -2.68
N ILE A 36 2.79 3.81 -1.64
CA ILE A 36 1.56 3.98 -0.87
C ILE A 36 1.20 5.46 -0.87
N GLU A 37 -0.03 5.78 -1.29
CA GLU A 37 -0.61 7.11 -1.15
C GLU A 37 -1.70 7.06 -0.08
N LEU A 38 -1.67 7.97 0.89
CA LEU A 38 -2.73 8.13 1.87
C LEU A 38 -3.37 9.53 1.75
N PRO A 39 -4.69 9.65 1.84
CA PRO A 39 -5.33 10.95 1.85
C PRO A 39 -4.91 11.72 3.10
N VAL A 40 -4.44 12.94 2.91
CA VAL A 40 -4.24 13.89 4.01
C VAL A 40 -5.56 14.63 4.20
N VAL A 41 -6.20 14.43 5.35
CA VAL A 41 -7.31 15.28 5.77
C VAL A 41 -6.73 16.63 6.20
N ASP A 42 -7.03 17.66 5.42
CA ASP A 42 -6.67 19.05 5.75
C ASP A 42 -7.63 19.54 6.83
N PHE A 43 -7.15 19.64 8.06
CA PHE A 43 -7.87 20.28 9.16
C PHE A 43 -7.48 21.76 9.17
N ARG A 44 -8.10 22.54 8.28
CA ARG A 44 -8.10 24.00 8.38
C ARG A 44 -9.53 24.45 8.67
N GLU A 45 -9.69 25.14 9.80
CA GLU A 45 -10.93 25.78 10.26
C GLU A 45 -11.34 26.96 9.36
#